data_AF-A0A661VMN5-F1
#
_entry.id   AF-A0A661VMN5-F1
#
_cell.length_a   1.000
_cell.length_b   1.000
_cell.length_c   1.000
_cell.angle_alpha   90.00
_cell.angle_beta   90.00
_cell.angle_gamma   90.00
#
_symmetry.space_group_name_H-M   'P 1'
#
loop_
_entity.id
_entity.type
_entity.pdbx_description
1 polymer ?
#
loop_
_entity_poly.entity_id
_entity_poly.type
_entity_poly.pdbx_seq_one_letter_code
_entity_poly.pdbx_strand_id
1 'polypeptide(L)'
;REMGVNPLANPVEVAIISWRWGAYLGEEGLENGIRCKISSWMRPDSRMLPPLAKASANYGNSVLAKLEALQCGYDEAIQLNSQGYVCEGTGENIFIVKEGVLFTPPTEAGALEGITQNSVITMAQDMGMTVIRKNISREELFLADEAFLTGTAAEITPIREVDKRVIGRGVKGEITAALQARFFDICRGKDEKYLHWLEFV
;
A
#
# COMPACT_ATOMS: atom_id res chain seq x y z
N ARG A 1 29.37 17.35 -15.53
CA ARG A 1 28.06 16.74 -15.77
C ARG A 1 27.97 16.46 -17.26
N GLU A 2 27.63 15.24 -17.65
CA GLU A 2 27.50 14.82 -19.04
C GLU A 2 26.02 14.60 -19.37
N MET A 3 25.62 15.01 -20.58
CA MET A 3 24.26 14.80 -21.09
C MET A 3 24.24 13.53 -21.94
N GLY A 4 23.34 12.60 -21.62
CA GLY A 4 23.19 11.34 -22.36
C GLY A 4 22.53 10.24 -21.52
N VAL A 5 22.29 9.08 -22.13
CA VAL A 5 21.71 7.90 -21.44
C VAL A 5 22.73 7.25 -20.49
N ASN A 6 24.03 7.39 -20.76
CA ASN A 6 25.10 6.92 -19.87
C ASN A 6 25.30 7.93 -18.71
N PRO A 7 24.97 7.58 -17.45
CA PRO A 7 25.05 8.52 -16.35
C PRO A 7 26.38 8.47 -15.58
N LEU A 8 27.32 7.57 -15.93
CA LEU A 8 28.44 7.19 -15.06
C LEU A 8 29.37 8.34 -14.62
N ALA A 9 29.51 9.38 -15.45
CA ALA A 9 30.36 10.54 -15.14
C ALA A 9 29.63 11.63 -14.33
N ASN A 10 28.34 11.47 -14.04
CA ASN A 10 27.57 12.43 -13.26
C ASN A 10 27.73 12.17 -11.76
N PRO A 11 27.87 13.23 -10.93
CA PRO A 11 27.95 13.08 -9.48
C PRO A 11 26.61 12.57 -8.91
N VAL A 12 26.68 11.83 -7.82
CA VAL A 12 25.52 11.46 -7.00
C VAL A 12 25.28 12.59 -6.00
N GLU A 13 24.05 13.12 -5.97
CA GLU A 13 23.64 14.20 -5.08
C GLU A 13 22.53 13.72 -4.14
N VAL A 14 22.51 14.24 -2.91
CA VAL A 14 21.55 13.87 -1.86
C VAL A 14 20.97 15.12 -1.22
N ALA A 15 19.66 15.13 -1.00
CA ALA A 15 18.95 16.17 -0.26
C ALA A 15 17.95 15.51 0.72
N ILE A 16 17.80 16.10 1.90
CA ILE A 16 16.84 15.69 2.92
C ILE A 16 15.94 16.90 3.21
N ILE A 17 14.63 16.72 3.05
CA ILE A 17 13.63 17.79 3.18
C ILE A 17 12.50 17.26 4.06
N SER A 18 12.02 18.09 4.99
CA SER A 18 10.90 17.79 5.88
C SER A 18 9.86 18.91 5.88
N TRP A 19 8.58 18.56 5.84
CA TRP A 19 7.47 19.49 6.00
C TRP A 19 6.31 18.81 6.74
N ARG A 20 5.34 19.60 7.21
CA ARG A 20 4.11 19.06 7.80
C ARG A 20 3.18 18.56 6.71
N TRP A 21 2.73 17.32 6.84
CA TRP A 21 1.83 16.68 5.88
C TRP A 21 0.72 15.93 6.64
N GLY A 22 -0.52 16.00 6.15
CA GLY A 22 -1.67 15.30 6.73
C GLY A 22 -1.89 13.92 6.09
N ALA A 23 -3.01 13.27 6.45
CA ALA A 23 -3.38 11.96 5.91
C ALA A 23 -3.45 11.96 4.37
N TYR A 24 -2.69 11.06 3.73
CA TYR A 24 -2.54 11.01 2.27
C TYR A 24 -3.85 10.78 1.53
N LEU A 25 -4.73 9.96 2.09
CA LEU A 25 -6.06 9.62 1.55
C LEU A 25 -7.20 10.31 2.33
N GLY A 26 -6.86 11.35 3.10
CA GLY A 26 -7.79 12.10 3.93
C GLY A 26 -8.18 11.40 5.23
N GLU A 27 -8.51 12.20 6.25
CA GLU A 27 -8.96 11.72 7.57
C GLU A 27 -10.25 10.89 7.45
N GLU A 28 -11.16 11.29 6.56
CA GLU A 28 -12.38 10.52 6.28
C GLU A 28 -12.06 9.14 5.70
N GLY A 29 -11.02 9.03 4.87
CA GLY A 29 -10.57 7.76 4.30
C GLY A 29 -10.01 6.81 5.36
N LEU A 30 -9.25 7.32 6.33
CA LEU A 30 -8.73 6.53 7.45
C LEU A 30 -9.84 5.97 8.35
N GLU A 31 -10.93 6.73 8.53
CA GLU A 31 -12.02 6.34 9.42
C GLU A 31 -13.08 5.47 8.73
N ASN A 32 -13.58 5.91 7.58
CA ASN A 32 -14.73 5.30 6.89
C ASN A 32 -14.31 4.35 5.77
N GLY A 33 -13.07 4.41 5.33
CA GLY A 33 -12.54 3.67 4.19
C GLY A 33 -12.76 4.38 2.85
N ILE A 34 -11.89 4.05 1.90
CA ILE A 34 -11.84 4.66 0.57
C ILE A 34 -12.47 3.77 -0.51
N ARG A 35 -12.80 4.39 -1.64
CA ARG A 35 -13.28 3.74 -2.86
C ARG A 35 -12.13 3.59 -3.85
N CYS A 36 -11.81 2.36 -4.20
CA CYS A 36 -10.73 2.06 -5.13
C CYS A 36 -11.25 1.66 -6.51
N LYS A 37 -10.44 1.92 -7.54
CA LYS A 37 -10.66 1.43 -8.90
C LYS A 37 -9.54 0.50 -9.33
N ILE A 38 -9.84 -0.63 -9.95
CA ILE A 38 -8.81 -1.40 -10.66
C ILE A 38 -8.40 -0.59 -11.90
N SER A 39 -7.13 -0.24 -11.98
CA SER A 39 -6.58 0.56 -13.06
C SER A 39 -6.46 -0.24 -14.36
N SER A 40 -6.63 0.42 -15.50
CA SER A 40 -6.23 -0.12 -16.80
C SER A 40 -4.72 -0.09 -17.02
N TRP A 41 -3.99 0.73 -16.25
CA TRP A 41 -2.53 0.76 -16.25
C TRP A 41 -1.97 -0.37 -15.39
N MET A 42 -1.44 -1.37 -16.08
CA MET A 42 -0.73 -2.50 -15.47
C MET A 42 0.52 -2.02 -14.72
N ARG A 43 0.84 -2.69 -13.61
CA ARG A 43 2.10 -2.49 -12.88
C ARG A 43 3.30 -2.96 -13.75
N PRO A 44 4.37 -2.15 -13.89
CA PRO A 44 5.56 -2.56 -14.63
C PRO A 44 6.19 -3.80 -14.01
N ASP A 45 6.54 -4.77 -14.86
CA ASP A 45 7.28 -5.95 -14.44
C ASP A 45 8.76 -5.60 -14.18
N SER A 46 9.41 -6.40 -13.34
CA SER A 46 10.84 -6.37 -12.99
C SER A 46 11.80 -6.30 -14.18
N ARG A 47 11.39 -6.81 -15.35
CA ARG A 47 12.16 -6.72 -16.61
C ARG A 47 12.08 -5.34 -17.28
N MET A 48 11.13 -4.51 -16.89
CA MET A 48 10.93 -3.16 -17.42
C MET A 48 11.56 -2.11 -16.51
N LEU A 49 11.23 -2.17 -15.21
CA LEU A 49 11.73 -1.27 -14.18
C LEU A 49 11.89 -2.07 -12.87
N PRO A 50 12.92 -1.80 -12.04
CA PRO A 50 13.13 -2.53 -10.79
C PRO A 50 12.10 -2.12 -9.72
N PRO A 51 11.14 -2.98 -9.35
CA PRO A 51 10.06 -2.61 -8.41
C PRO A 51 10.55 -2.48 -6.97
N LEU A 52 11.64 -3.16 -6.61
CA LEU A 52 12.23 -3.10 -5.27
C LEU A 52 12.98 -1.80 -5.01
N ALA A 53 13.35 -1.06 -6.06
CA ALA A 53 13.92 0.26 -5.93
C ALA A 53 12.80 1.30 -5.88
N LYS A 54 12.79 2.16 -4.86
CA LYS A 54 11.88 3.32 -4.81
C LYS A 54 12.40 4.45 -5.70
N ALA A 55 12.40 4.21 -7.02
CA ALA A 55 12.97 5.10 -8.02
C ALA A 55 11.93 6.06 -8.61
N SER A 56 12.33 7.31 -8.92
CA SER A 56 11.45 8.33 -9.50
C SER A 56 10.77 7.87 -10.80
N ALA A 57 11.47 7.10 -11.64
CA ALA A 57 10.93 6.58 -12.89
C ALA A 57 9.72 5.65 -12.70
N ASN A 58 9.68 4.91 -11.59
CA ASN A 58 8.60 3.96 -11.31
C ASN A 58 7.25 4.69 -11.08
N TYR A 59 7.29 5.92 -10.58
CA TYR A 59 6.11 6.72 -10.28
C TYR A 59 5.40 7.27 -11.53
N GLY A 60 6.05 7.29 -12.70
CA GLY A 60 5.37 7.68 -13.94
C GLY A 60 4.14 6.81 -14.23
N ASN A 61 4.24 5.50 -13.94
CA ASN A 61 3.13 4.57 -14.06
C ASN A 61 2.07 4.78 -12.95
N SER A 62 2.50 4.94 -11.69
CA SER A 62 1.60 5.21 -10.56
C SER A 62 0.75 6.46 -10.77
N VAL A 63 1.34 7.53 -11.32
CA VAL A 63 0.62 8.78 -11.62
C VAL A 63 -0.49 8.54 -12.65
N LEU A 64 -0.23 7.78 -13.70
CA LEU A 64 -1.24 7.48 -14.73
C LEU A 64 -2.41 6.69 -14.16
N ALA A 65 -2.13 5.68 -13.33
CA ALA A 65 -3.15 4.89 -12.64
C ALA A 65 -3.98 5.75 -11.66
N LYS A 66 -3.32 6.62 -10.89
CA LYS A 66 -3.99 7.53 -9.94
C LYS A 66 -4.91 8.51 -10.67
N LEU A 67 -4.44 9.12 -11.75
CA LEU A 67 -5.22 10.06 -12.54
C LEU A 67 -6.46 9.40 -13.12
N GLU A 68 -6.34 8.17 -13.63
CA GLU A 68 -7.49 7.41 -14.12
C GLU A 68 -8.54 7.19 -13.02
N ALA A 69 -8.12 6.76 -11.82
CA ALA A 69 -9.04 6.53 -10.69
C ALA A 69 -9.78 7.81 -10.29
N LEU A 70 -9.05 8.92 -10.14
CA LEU A 70 -9.63 10.22 -9.77
C LEU A 70 -10.62 10.72 -10.83
N GLN A 71 -10.27 10.63 -12.12
CA GLN A 71 -11.17 11.01 -13.22
C GLN A 71 -12.44 10.16 -13.28
N CYS A 72 -12.39 8.94 -12.75
CA CYS A 72 -13.54 8.05 -12.64
C CYS A 72 -14.33 8.24 -11.32
N GLY A 73 -13.94 9.18 -10.45
CA GLY A 73 -14.60 9.46 -9.18
C GLY A 73 -14.30 8.45 -8.07
N TYR A 74 -13.11 7.84 -8.09
CA TYR A 74 -12.56 7.01 -7.01
C TYR A 74 -11.43 7.73 -6.30
N ASP A 75 -11.09 7.27 -5.10
CA ASP A 75 -10.08 7.88 -4.25
C ASP A 75 -8.67 7.36 -4.59
N GLU A 76 -8.53 6.09 -4.94
CA GLU A 76 -7.25 5.45 -5.25
C GLU A 76 -7.38 4.37 -6.34
N ALA A 77 -6.27 4.06 -7.00
CA ALA A 77 -6.20 2.97 -7.98
C ALA A 77 -5.50 1.74 -7.37
N ILE A 78 -5.99 0.56 -7.73
CA ILE A 78 -5.33 -0.73 -7.49
C ILE A 78 -4.77 -1.21 -8.83
N GLN A 79 -3.48 -1.55 -8.85
CA GLN A 79 -2.80 -2.04 -10.04
C GLN A 79 -2.68 -3.56 -10.03
N LEU A 80 -2.83 -4.14 -11.20
CA LEU A 80 -2.60 -5.57 -11.44
C LEU A 80 -1.24 -5.78 -12.09
N ASN A 81 -0.64 -6.94 -11.82
CA ASN A 81 0.56 -7.36 -12.52
C ASN A 81 0.25 -7.93 -13.91
N SER A 82 1.30 -8.33 -14.65
CA SER A 82 1.17 -8.85 -16.01
C SER A 82 0.41 -10.17 -16.14
N GLN A 83 0.20 -10.88 -15.02
CA GLN A 83 -0.60 -12.10 -14.95
C GLN A 83 -2.05 -11.82 -14.53
N GLY A 84 -2.41 -10.57 -14.24
CA GLY A 84 -3.75 -10.17 -13.84
C GLY A 84 -4.05 -10.33 -12.34
N TYR A 85 -3.04 -10.62 -11.51
CA TYR A 85 -3.18 -10.64 -10.05
C TYR A 85 -3.02 -9.24 -9.45
N VAL A 86 -3.67 -9.01 -8.32
CA VAL A 86 -3.52 -7.79 -7.51
C VAL A 86 -2.06 -7.64 -7.08
N CYS A 87 -1.51 -6.45 -7.31
CA CYS A 87 -0.13 -6.11 -6.99
C CYS A 87 -0.06 -5.15 -5.80
N GLU A 88 -0.48 -3.91 -5.99
CA GLU A 88 -0.44 -2.84 -4.98
C GLU A 88 -1.37 -1.68 -5.40
N GLY A 89 -1.56 -0.70 -4.52
CA GLY A 89 -2.09 0.63 -4.86
C GLY A 89 -1.06 1.46 -5.63
N THR A 90 -1.38 2.72 -5.96
CA THR A 90 -0.43 3.56 -6.71
C THR A 90 0.76 4.00 -5.86
N GLY A 91 0.62 4.02 -4.53
CA GLY A 91 1.68 4.35 -3.58
C GLY A 91 1.73 3.44 -2.34
N GLU A 92 0.90 2.41 -2.27
CA GLU A 92 0.61 1.63 -1.07
C GLU A 92 0.63 0.12 -1.35
N ASN A 93 1.13 -0.70 -0.44
CA ASN A 93 0.84 -2.14 -0.50
C ASN A 93 -0.61 -2.42 -0.10
N ILE A 94 -1.15 -3.58 -0.48
CA ILE A 94 -2.55 -3.96 -0.24
C ILE A 94 -2.66 -5.25 0.56
N PHE A 95 -3.60 -5.29 1.49
CA PHE A 95 -4.01 -6.48 2.22
C PHE A 95 -5.51 -6.75 2.00
N ILE A 96 -5.87 -8.03 2.05
CA ILE A 96 -7.25 -8.48 2.22
C ILE A 96 -7.35 -9.39 3.43
N VAL A 97 -8.52 -9.43 4.04
CA VAL A 97 -8.87 -10.36 5.12
C VAL A 97 -9.94 -11.30 4.61
N LYS A 98 -9.75 -12.59 4.82
CA LYS A 98 -10.77 -13.60 4.56
C LYS A 98 -10.78 -14.64 5.66
N GLU A 99 -11.94 -14.85 6.29
CA GLU A 99 -12.15 -15.84 7.35
C GLU A 99 -11.12 -15.68 8.49
N GLY A 100 -10.82 -14.43 8.86
CA GLY A 100 -9.87 -14.10 9.91
C GLY A 100 -8.38 -14.22 9.52
N VAL A 101 -8.07 -14.61 8.28
CA VAL A 101 -6.69 -14.71 7.78
C VAL A 101 -6.32 -13.48 6.95
N LEU A 102 -5.14 -12.92 7.20
CA LEU A 102 -4.57 -11.83 6.40
C LEU A 102 -3.87 -12.39 5.16
N PHE A 103 -4.18 -11.82 4.01
CA PHE A 103 -3.51 -12.09 2.75
C PHE A 103 -2.93 -10.82 2.16
N THR A 104 -1.73 -10.90 1.60
CA THR A 104 -1.10 -9.82 0.84
C THR A 104 -0.37 -10.41 -0.38
N PRO A 105 -0.26 -9.69 -1.50
CA PRO A 105 0.54 -10.14 -2.62
C PRO A 105 2.00 -10.42 -2.22
N PRO A 106 2.64 -11.45 -2.80
CA PRO A 106 4.05 -11.74 -2.59
C PRO A 106 4.90 -10.70 -3.32
N THR A 107 6.17 -10.56 -2.95
CA THR A 107 7.07 -9.55 -3.54
C THR A 107 7.27 -9.78 -5.04
N GLU A 108 7.27 -11.05 -5.46
CA GLU A 108 7.37 -11.49 -6.85
C GLU A 108 6.16 -11.06 -7.70
N ALA A 109 5.05 -10.63 -7.09
CA ALA A 109 3.93 -10.04 -7.81
C ALA A 109 4.26 -8.65 -8.39
N GLY A 110 5.41 -8.06 -8.04
CA GLY A 110 5.91 -6.79 -8.58
C GLY A 110 5.68 -5.58 -7.66
N ALA A 111 5.21 -5.80 -6.44
CA ALA A 111 4.98 -4.75 -5.45
C ALA A 111 6.29 -4.32 -4.79
N LEU A 112 6.36 -3.07 -4.32
CA LEU A 112 7.47 -2.61 -3.50
C LEU A 112 7.48 -3.39 -2.18
N GLU A 113 8.67 -3.72 -1.66
CA GLU A 113 8.81 -4.24 -0.30
C GLU A 113 8.63 -3.11 0.72
N GLY A 114 7.38 -2.82 1.07
CA GLY A 114 7.04 -1.69 1.92
C GLY A 114 7.35 -1.91 3.39
N ILE A 115 7.92 -0.89 4.03
CA ILE A 115 8.21 -0.91 5.47
C ILE A 115 6.93 -1.01 6.28
N THR A 116 5.89 -0.21 5.96
CA THR A 116 4.59 -0.30 6.64
C THR A 116 3.92 -1.67 6.46
N GLN A 117 4.05 -2.28 5.28
CA GLN A 117 3.58 -3.66 5.05
C GLN A 117 4.30 -4.64 5.99
N ASN A 118 5.63 -4.53 6.09
CA ASN A 118 6.44 -5.34 7.01
C ASN A 118 5.98 -5.16 8.47
N SER A 119 5.82 -3.90 8.92
CA SER A 119 5.30 -3.59 10.25
C SER A 119 3.94 -4.24 10.50
N VAL A 120 3.01 -4.18 9.54
CA VAL A 120 1.69 -4.83 9.66
C VAL A 120 1.79 -6.34 9.79
N ILE A 121 2.66 -6.98 9.01
CA ILE A 121 2.88 -8.43 9.10
C ILE A 121 3.40 -8.80 10.49
N THR A 122 4.41 -8.08 11.00
CA THR A 122 4.98 -8.31 12.32
C THR A 122 3.94 -8.10 13.43
N MET A 123 3.19 -6.99 13.38
CA MET A 123 2.12 -6.71 14.36
C MET A 123 1.03 -7.78 14.34
N ALA A 124 0.58 -8.20 13.15
CA ALA A 124 -0.44 -9.22 13.00
C ALA A 124 0.00 -10.57 13.60
N GLN A 125 1.23 -10.99 13.30
CA GLN A 125 1.81 -12.22 13.87
C GLN A 125 1.91 -12.14 15.40
N ASP A 126 2.31 -10.98 15.93
CA ASP A 126 2.35 -10.74 17.38
C ASP A 126 0.96 -10.71 18.04
N MET A 127 -0.09 -10.46 17.28
CA MET A 127 -1.50 -10.57 17.70
C MET A 127 -2.05 -12.00 17.55
N GLY A 128 -1.21 -12.96 17.13
CA GLY A 128 -1.61 -14.35 16.89
C GLY A 128 -2.40 -14.55 15.59
N MET A 129 -2.35 -13.59 14.66
CA MET A 129 -3.04 -13.70 13.36
C MET A 129 -2.20 -14.49 12.36
N THR A 130 -2.88 -15.27 11.52
CA THR A 130 -2.26 -15.93 10.37
C THR A 130 -2.10 -14.94 9.23
N VAL A 131 -0.88 -14.83 8.71
CA VAL A 131 -0.55 -13.98 7.55
C VAL A 131 0.00 -14.84 6.43
N ILE A 132 -0.62 -14.78 5.25
CA ILE A 132 -0.25 -15.56 4.08
C ILE A 132 0.09 -14.63 2.92
N ARG A 133 1.32 -14.75 2.41
CA ARG A 133 1.72 -14.13 1.14
C ARG A 133 1.28 -15.03 -0.01
N LYS A 134 0.35 -14.58 -0.84
CA LYS A 134 -0.11 -15.31 -2.04
C LYS A 134 -0.60 -14.37 -3.13
N ASN A 135 -0.60 -14.86 -4.36
CA ASN A 135 -1.29 -14.16 -5.44
C ASN A 135 -2.77 -14.03 -5.10
N ILE A 136 -3.31 -12.83 -5.29
CA ILE A 136 -4.70 -12.48 -5.05
C ILE A 136 -5.33 -12.13 -6.38
N SER A 137 -6.35 -12.87 -6.79
CA SER A 137 -7.17 -12.52 -7.94
C SER A 137 -8.07 -11.32 -7.63
N ARG A 138 -8.59 -10.66 -8.67
CA ARG A 138 -9.61 -9.61 -8.50
C ARG A 138 -10.86 -10.13 -7.78
N GLU A 139 -11.23 -11.38 -8.02
CA GLU A 139 -12.43 -11.98 -7.44
C GLU A 139 -12.25 -12.22 -5.94
N GLU A 140 -11.07 -12.68 -5.53
CA GLU A 140 -10.73 -12.80 -4.10
C GLU A 140 -10.74 -11.44 -3.40
N LEU A 141 -10.25 -10.38 -4.06
CA LEU A 141 -10.36 -9.02 -3.53
C LEU A 141 -11.83 -8.60 -3.37
N PHE A 142 -12.68 -8.85 -4.36
CA PHE A 142 -14.11 -8.50 -4.29
C PHE A 142 -14.89 -9.30 -3.22
N LEU A 143 -14.45 -10.53 -2.94
CA LEU A 143 -15.10 -11.44 -1.98
C LEU A 143 -14.46 -11.39 -0.58
N ALA A 144 -13.50 -10.48 -0.36
CA ALA A 144 -12.86 -10.30 0.93
C ALA A 144 -13.83 -9.78 1.99
N ASP A 145 -13.60 -10.16 3.24
CA ASP A 145 -14.39 -9.67 4.37
C ASP A 145 -13.94 -8.25 4.76
N GLU A 146 -12.64 -7.95 4.60
CA GLU A 146 -12.05 -6.62 4.74
C GLU A 146 -10.91 -6.44 3.71
N ALA A 147 -10.59 -5.20 3.37
CA ALA A 147 -9.40 -4.86 2.60
C ALA A 147 -8.83 -3.51 3.07
N PHE A 148 -7.52 -3.32 2.96
CA PHE A 148 -6.87 -2.07 3.34
C PHE A 148 -5.54 -1.85 2.60
N LEU A 149 -5.15 -0.59 2.47
CA LEU A 149 -3.87 -0.15 1.95
C LEU A 149 -2.90 0.14 3.09
N THR A 150 -1.60 -0.01 2.81
CA THR A 150 -0.52 0.29 3.75
C THR A 150 0.59 1.08 3.08
N GLY A 151 1.08 2.13 3.74
CA GLY A 151 2.20 2.93 3.26
C GLY A 151 2.63 3.96 4.29
N THR A 152 3.79 4.59 4.11
CA THR A 152 4.26 5.60 5.09
C THR A 152 3.33 6.81 5.13
N ALA A 153 2.84 7.28 3.98
CA ALA A 153 1.94 8.43 3.90
C ALA A 153 0.46 8.03 4.08
N ALA A 154 0.08 6.84 3.62
CA ALA A 154 -1.28 6.30 3.74
C ALA A 154 -1.55 5.66 5.10
N GLU A 155 -0.51 5.33 5.87
CA GLU A 155 -0.60 4.59 7.13
C GLU A 155 -1.32 3.24 6.93
N ILE A 156 -2.45 3.01 7.60
CA ILE A 156 -3.34 1.86 7.36
C ILE A 156 -4.71 2.42 6.96
N THR A 157 -5.03 2.42 5.67
CA THR A 157 -6.28 3.00 5.13
C THR A 157 -7.24 1.90 4.69
N PRO A 158 -8.44 1.77 5.31
CA PRO A 158 -9.43 0.79 4.90
C PRO A 158 -9.93 1.01 3.46
N ILE A 159 -10.30 -0.06 2.77
CA ILE A 159 -10.95 -0.04 1.47
C ILE A 159 -12.38 -0.54 1.66
N ARG A 160 -13.36 0.33 1.42
CA ARG A 160 -14.78 -0.01 1.56
C ARG A 160 -15.44 -0.46 0.25
N GLU A 161 -14.85 -0.11 -0.89
CA GLU A 161 -15.40 -0.41 -2.21
C GLU A 161 -14.27 -0.57 -3.24
N VAL A 162 -14.40 -1.55 -4.14
CA VAL A 162 -13.54 -1.68 -5.33
C VAL A 162 -14.42 -1.84 -6.57
N ASP A 163 -14.24 -1.00 -7.59
CA ASP A 163 -15.01 -1.04 -8.85
C ASP A 163 -16.54 -1.14 -8.62
N LYS A 164 -17.07 -0.31 -7.72
CA LYS A 164 -18.49 -0.28 -7.29
C LYS A 164 -18.99 -1.54 -6.57
N ARG A 165 -18.09 -2.42 -6.14
CA ARG A 165 -18.41 -3.59 -5.32
C ARG A 165 -18.01 -3.28 -3.89
N VAL A 166 -18.99 -3.34 -2.99
CA VAL A 166 -18.78 -3.16 -1.57
C VAL A 166 -17.89 -4.30 -1.05
N ILE A 167 -16.85 -3.96 -0.29
CA ILE A 167 -16.00 -4.94 0.39
C ILE A 167 -16.60 -5.23 1.76
N GLY A 168 -16.90 -6.50 2.05
CA GLY A 168 -17.56 -6.92 3.28
C GLY A 168 -18.81 -6.10 3.60
N ARG A 169 -18.76 -5.35 4.71
CA ARG A 169 -19.86 -4.50 5.19
C ARG A 169 -19.82 -3.05 4.64
N GLY A 170 -18.83 -2.70 3.83
CA GLY A 170 -18.67 -1.35 3.29
C GLY A 170 -18.18 -0.31 4.29
N VAL A 171 -17.57 -0.76 5.38
CA VAL A 171 -17.01 0.04 6.47
C VAL A 171 -15.67 -0.54 6.90
N LYS A 172 -14.90 0.21 7.70
CA LYS A 172 -13.70 -0.30 8.36
C LYS A 172 -14.03 -1.56 9.16
N GLY A 173 -13.36 -2.67 8.82
CA GLY A 173 -13.56 -3.94 9.50
C GLY A 173 -12.79 -4.04 10.83
N GLU A 174 -13.06 -5.10 11.59
CA GLU A 174 -12.58 -5.25 12.97
C GLU A 174 -11.09 -5.56 13.02
N ILE A 175 -10.60 -6.38 12.09
CA ILE A 175 -9.17 -6.72 12.00
C ILE A 175 -8.38 -5.50 11.53
N THR A 176 -8.89 -4.79 10.52
CA THR A 176 -8.31 -3.55 10.02
C THR A 176 -8.26 -2.50 11.13
N ALA A 177 -9.34 -2.32 11.90
CA ALA A 177 -9.39 -1.39 13.02
C ALA A 177 -8.38 -1.74 14.12
N ALA A 178 -8.25 -3.02 14.48
CA ALA A 178 -7.31 -3.46 15.51
C ALA A 178 -5.84 -3.22 15.08
N LEU A 179 -5.50 -3.54 13.83
CA LEU A 179 -4.16 -3.28 13.27
C LEU A 179 -3.87 -1.78 13.17
N GLN A 180 -4.85 -0.99 12.69
CA GLN A 180 -4.76 0.47 12.60
C GLN A 180 -4.52 1.11 13.97
N ALA A 181 -5.30 0.73 14.98
CA ALA A 181 -5.15 1.26 16.34
C ALA A 181 -3.76 0.97 16.91
N ARG A 182 -3.30 -0.29 16.79
CA ARG A 182 -1.97 -0.68 17.27
C ARG A 182 -0.83 0.03 16.53
N PHE A 183 -0.94 0.13 15.20
CA PHE A 183 0.03 0.87 14.38
C PHE A 183 0.19 2.31 14.89
N PHE A 184 -0.94 2.99 15.13
CA PHE A 184 -0.92 4.35 15.64
C PHE A 184 -0.37 4.49 17.06
N ASP A 185 -0.62 3.52 17.93
CA ASP A 185 -0.02 3.51 19.27
C ASP A 185 1.49 3.30 19.21
N ILE A 186 1.99 2.45 18.30
CA ILE A 186 3.42 2.28 18.02
C ILE A 186 4.02 3.58 17.51
N CYS A 187 3.46 4.20 16.46
CA CYS A 187 3.98 5.46 15.90
C CYS A 187 4.00 6.62 16.92
N ARG A 188 3.19 6.54 17.98
CA ARG A 188 3.14 7.54 19.07
C ARG A 188 3.95 7.13 20.31
N GLY A 189 4.72 6.05 20.24
CA GLY A 189 5.57 5.57 21.34
C GLY A 189 4.81 5.03 22.55
N LYS A 190 3.58 4.55 22.36
CA LYS A 190 2.75 3.99 23.44
C LYS A 190 2.89 2.48 23.60
N ASP A 191 3.37 1.77 22.58
CA ASP A 191 3.65 0.33 22.65
C ASP A 191 5.14 0.12 22.95
N GLU A 192 5.45 -0.20 24.20
CA GLU A 192 6.83 -0.38 24.69
C GLU A 192 7.62 -1.42 23.90
N LYS A 193 6.93 -2.45 23.36
CA LYS A 193 7.56 -3.52 22.57
C LYS A 193 8.27 -2.98 21.33
N TYR A 194 7.75 -1.91 20.74
CA TYR A 194 8.23 -1.37 19.46
C TYR A 194 8.93 -0.02 19.59
N LEU A 195 9.34 0.39 20.80
CA LEU A 195 10.15 1.60 20.96
C LEU A 195 11.44 1.57 20.13
N HIS A 196 11.98 0.38 19.86
CA HIS A 196 13.14 0.17 18.99
C HIS A 196 12.90 0.51 17.50
N TRP A 197 11.65 0.78 17.07
CA TRP A 197 11.33 1.30 15.74
C TRP A 197 11.34 2.84 15.68
N LEU A 198 11.44 3.52 16.82
CA LEU A 198 11.34 4.96 16.92
C LEU A 198 12.70 5.56 17.26
N GLU A 199 13.15 6.50 16.42
CA GLU A 199 14.27 7.39 16.74
C GLU A 199 13.68 8.73 17.19
N PHE A 200 13.99 9.14 18.42
CA PHE A 200 13.53 10.42 18.96
C PHE A 200 14.43 11.55 18.45
N VAL A 201 13.83 12.56 17.82
CA VAL A 201 14.52 13.68 17.16
C VAL A 201 14.25 14.99 17.87
#